data_AF-A0A2L0H119-F1
#
_entry.id   AF-A0A2L0H119-F1
#
_cell.length_a   1.000
_cell.length_b   1.000
_cell.length_c   1.000
_cell.angle_alpha   90.00
_cell.angle_beta   90.00
_cell.angle_gamma   90.00
#
_symmetry.space_group_name_H-M   'P 1'
#
loop_
_entity.id
_entity.type
_entity.pdbx_description
1 polymer ?
#
loop_
_entity_poly.entity_id
_entity_poly.type
_entity_poly.pdbx_seq_one_letter_code
_entity_poly.pdbx_strand_id
1 'polypeptide(L)'
;MSSKISETLTGMYFTVDAPDGSYSTGQVIRLAAEGLYFVRFDGNEVTLPLELVTVGEMLDTTEEEYKLWRFFDTIEERDTWIEWLDAPSKPRVISLVKPTN
;
A
#
# COMPACT_ATOMS: atom_id res chain seq x y z
N MET A 1 11.58 -9.05 -16.90
CA MET A 1 10.80 -9.48 -15.72
C MET A 1 9.96 -8.29 -15.27
N SER A 2 8.71 -8.15 -15.71
CA SER A 2 7.75 -7.22 -15.05
C SER A 2 6.30 -7.35 -15.55
N SER A 3 5.88 -8.49 -16.11
CA SER A 3 4.49 -8.65 -16.59
C SER A 3 3.54 -9.25 -15.55
N LYS A 4 4.07 -9.80 -14.45
CA LYS A 4 3.23 -10.41 -13.40
C LYS A 4 2.71 -9.37 -12.41
N ILE A 5 3.51 -8.37 -12.04
CA ILE A 5 3.08 -7.33 -11.08
C ILE A 5 1.89 -6.52 -11.63
N SER A 6 1.81 -6.35 -12.95
CA SER A 6 0.80 -5.55 -13.65
C SER A 6 -0.59 -6.18 -13.80
N GLU A 7 -0.79 -7.46 -13.44
CA GLU A 7 -2.14 -8.06 -13.34
C GLU A 7 -2.52 -8.40 -11.89
N THR A 8 -1.56 -8.36 -10.96
CA THR A 8 -1.73 -8.95 -9.61
C THR A 8 -2.35 -7.98 -8.60
N LEU A 9 -2.35 -6.67 -8.84
CA LEU A 9 -2.80 -5.72 -7.81
C LEU A 9 -4.33 -5.58 -7.71
N THR A 10 -5.07 -6.04 -8.72
CA THR A 10 -6.54 -5.89 -8.73
C THR A 10 -7.17 -6.62 -7.53
N GLY A 11 -7.97 -5.91 -6.76
CA GLY A 11 -8.64 -6.42 -5.56
C GLY A 11 -7.85 -6.22 -4.27
N MET A 12 -6.55 -5.91 -4.36
CA MET A 12 -5.71 -5.66 -3.19
C MET A 12 -6.12 -4.37 -2.47
N TYR A 13 -5.95 -4.37 -1.16
CA TYR A 13 -6.09 -3.18 -0.32
C TYR A 13 -4.74 -2.49 -0.18
N PHE A 14 -4.74 -1.18 0.09
CA PHE A 14 -3.49 -0.45 0.26
C PHE A 14 -3.54 0.58 1.39
N THR A 15 -2.35 0.92 1.86
CA THR A 15 -2.05 2.18 2.55
C THR A 15 -1.09 2.99 1.68
N VAL A 16 -1.24 4.31 1.67
CA VAL A 16 -0.28 5.25 1.07
C VAL A 16 0.13 6.28 2.11
N ASP A 17 1.44 6.32 2.40
CA ASP A 17 2.00 7.23 3.38
C ASP A 17 2.16 8.63 2.76
N ALA A 18 1.86 9.67 3.54
CA ALA A 18 2.02 11.06 3.16
C ALA A 18 3.30 11.65 3.80
N PRO A 19 3.90 12.69 3.20
CA PRO A 19 5.11 13.33 3.74
C PRO A 19 4.96 13.92 5.14
N ASP A 20 3.72 14.19 5.59
CA ASP A 20 3.42 14.71 6.93
C ASP A 20 3.30 13.60 8.00
N GLY A 21 3.53 12.34 7.62
CA GLY A 21 3.42 11.18 8.49
C GLY A 21 2.00 10.63 8.66
N SER A 22 0.99 11.24 8.01
CA SER A 22 -0.33 10.62 7.87
C SER A 22 -0.30 9.54 6.79
N TYR A 23 -1.36 8.74 6.72
CA TYR A 23 -1.55 7.79 5.63
C TYR A 23 -3.01 7.81 5.16
N SER A 24 -3.21 7.45 3.90
CA SER A 24 -4.53 7.18 3.33
C SER A 24 -4.68 5.69 3.05
N THR A 25 -5.92 5.19 3.02
CA THR A 25 -6.22 3.80 2.74
C THR A 25 -7.13 3.68 1.52
N GLY A 26 -7.16 2.50 0.91
CA GLY A 26 -8.09 2.23 -0.17
C GLY A 26 -7.98 0.82 -0.74
N GLN A 27 -8.55 0.65 -1.93
CA GLN A 27 -8.54 -0.59 -2.68
C GLN A 27 -8.22 -0.35 -4.16
N VAL A 28 -7.41 -1.24 -4.74
CA VAL A 28 -7.21 -1.31 -6.19
C VAL A 28 -8.42 -2.01 -6.81
N ILE A 29 -9.18 -1.31 -7.65
CA ILE A 29 -10.44 -1.81 -8.19
C ILE A 29 -10.24 -2.67 -9.43
N ARG A 30 -9.41 -2.21 -10.37
CA ARG A 30 -9.08 -2.95 -11.61
C ARG A 30 -7.95 -2.29 -12.39
N LEU A 31 -7.30 -3.06 -13.26
CA LEU A 31 -6.43 -2.53 -14.31
C LEU A 31 -7.23 -1.67 -15.30
N ALA A 32 -6.72 -0.48 -15.62
CA ALA A 32 -7.28 0.44 -16.60
C ALA A 32 -6.59 0.31 -17.96
N ALA A 33 -5.26 0.24 -17.95
CA ALA A 33 -4.38 0.02 -19.09
C ALA A 33 -3.07 -0.60 -18.59
N GLU A 34 -2.15 -0.99 -19.48
CA GLU A 34 -0.86 -1.54 -19.07
C GLU A 34 -0.12 -0.57 -18.13
N GLY A 35 0.14 -1.01 -16.89
CA GLY A 35 0.80 -0.20 -15.87
C GLY A 35 -0.05 0.92 -15.25
N LEU A 36 -1.38 0.94 -15.47
CA LEU A 36 -2.29 1.96 -14.96
C LEU A 36 -3.52 1.30 -14.32
N TYR A 37 -3.84 1.68 -13.09
CA TYR A 37 -4.92 1.08 -12.30
C TYR A 37 -5.97 2.12 -11.89
N PHE A 38 -7.22 1.67 -11.82
CA PHE A 38 -8.25 2.36 -11.07
C PHE A 38 -8.15 1.98 -9.60
N VAL A 39 -7.98 2.97 -8.74
CA VAL A 39 -8.02 2.82 -7.29
C VAL A 39 -9.21 3.56 -6.71
N ARG A 40 -9.65 3.17 -5.52
CA ARG A 40 -10.63 3.90 -4.73
C ARG A 40 -10.06 4.13 -3.34
N PHE A 41 -9.96 5.39 -2.95
CA PHE A 41 -9.63 5.76 -1.59
C PHE A 41 -10.84 5.57 -0.68
N ASP A 42 -10.57 5.19 0.57
CA ASP A 42 -11.59 5.13 1.60
C ASP A 42 -11.95 6.56 2.02
N GLY A 43 -13.25 6.85 2.09
CA GLY A 43 -13.77 8.13 2.56
C GLY A 43 -14.50 7.95 3.89
N ASN A 44 -14.48 8.98 4.74
CA ASN A 44 -15.10 8.89 6.07
C ASN A 44 -16.62 8.69 6.05
N GLU A 45 -17.32 9.11 5.00
CA GLU A 45 -18.80 9.03 4.94
C GLU A 45 -19.40 8.85 3.53
N VAL A 46 -18.61 9.03 2.46
CA VAL A 46 -19.06 8.97 1.07
C VAL A 46 -18.07 8.16 0.26
N THR A 47 -18.58 7.37 -0.69
CA THR A 47 -17.74 6.67 -1.66
C THR A 47 -17.03 7.69 -2.56
N LEU A 48 -15.71 7.78 -2.42
CA LEU A 48 -14.88 8.64 -3.25
C LEU A 48 -14.85 8.15 -4.71
N PRO A 49 -14.65 9.07 -5.67
CA PRO A 49 -14.51 8.70 -7.08
C PRO A 49 -13.33 7.76 -7.30
N LEU A 50 -13.36 7.04 -8.43
CA LEU A 50 -12.22 6.25 -8.85
C LEU A 50 -11.10 7.18 -9.34
N GLU A 51 -9.88 6.90 -8.90
CA GLU A 51 -8.69 7.61 -9.35
C GLU A 51 -7.83 6.71 -10.22
N LEU A 52 -7.12 7.32 -11.18
CA LEU A 52 -6.19 6.64 -12.06
C LEU A 52 -4.78 6.83 -11.51
N VAL A 53 -4.09 5.72 -11.23
CA VAL A 53 -2.74 5.73 -10.67
C VAL A 53 -1.85 4.79 -11.47
N THR A 54 -0.62 5.22 -11.73
CA THR A 54 0.39 4.45 -12.45
C THR A 54 1.16 3.52 -11.51
N VAL A 55 1.69 2.42 -12.05
CA VAL A 55 2.61 1.56 -11.30
C VAL A 55 3.87 2.32 -10.87
N GLY A 56 4.29 3.34 -11.62
CA GLY A 56 5.42 4.20 -11.24
C GLY A 56 5.16 4.91 -9.90
N GLU A 57 3.99 5.53 -9.76
CA GLU A 57 3.57 6.18 -8.51
C GLU A 57 3.44 5.17 -7.35
N MET A 58 2.93 3.96 -7.64
CA MET A 58 2.81 2.89 -6.64
C MET A 58 4.15 2.29 -6.20
N LEU A 59 5.22 2.45 -7.00
CA LEU A 59 6.56 1.97 -6.68
C LEU A 59 7.44 3.07 -6.08
N ASP A 60 6.90 4.27 -5.93
CA ASP A 60 7.66 5.42 -5.45
C ASP A 60 8.10 5.23 -3.98
N THR A 61 9.29 5.74 -3.69
CA THR A 61 9.95 5.61 -2.40
C THR A 61 10.37 6.97 -1.89
N THR A 62 10.28 7.16 -0.58
CA THR A 62 10.86 8.31 0.12
C THR A 62 12.39 8.36 -0.01
N GLU A 63 12.99 9.50 0.36
CA GLU A 63 14.46 9.67 0.37
C GLU A 63 15.19 8.64 1.25
N GLU A 64 14.50 8.06 2.22
CA GLU A 64 15.00 7.02 3.13
C GLU A 64 14.72 5.58 2.62
N GLU A 65 14.39 5.43 1.33
CA GLU A 65 14.08 4.16 0.66
C GLU A 65 12.80 3.45 1.16
N TYR A 66 11.98 4.10 1.99
CA TYR A 66 10.68 3.55 2.39
C TYR A 66 9.66 3.69 1.27
N LYS A 67 8.95 2.61 0.95
CA LYS A 67 7.85 2.60 -0.02
C LYS A 67 6.66 3.40 0.48
N LEU A 68 6.17 4.32 -0.35
CA LEU A 68 4.98 5.10 -0.04
C LEU A 68 3.72 4.22 -0.07
N TRP A 69 3.62 3.30 -1.02
CA TRP A 69 2.49 2.39 -1.14
C TRP A 69 2.81 1.02 -0.55
N ARG A 70 1.89 0.50 0.26
CA ARG A 70 1.90 -0.88 0.74
C ARG A 70 0.59 -1.55 0.37
N PHE A 71 0.67 -2.76 -0.17
CA PHE A 71 -0.48 -3.55 -0.63
C PHE A 71 -0.70 -4.77 0.26
N PHE A 72 -1.96 -5.17 0.40
CA PHE A 72 -2.43 -6.26 1.26
C PHE A 72 -3.46 -7.10 0.51
N ASP A 73 -3.47 -8.41 0.76
CA ASP A 73 -4.42 -9.31 0.11
C ASP A 73 -5.80 -9.20 0.74
N THR A 74 -5.88 -8.91 2.04
CA THR A 74 -7.14 -8.76 2.77
C THR A 74 -7.22 -7.45 3.57
N ILE A 75 -8.45 -7.08 3.92
CA ILE A 75 -8.71 -5.89 4.74
C ILE A 75 -8.15 -6.07 6.15
N GLU A 76 -8.21 -7.29 6.71
CA GLU A 76 -7.72 -7.60 8.05
C GLU A 76 -6.19 -7.44 8.16
N GLU A 77 -5.45 -7.80 7.10
CA GLU A 77 -4.00 -7.60 7.05
C GLU A 77 -3.64 -6.11 7.04
N ARG A 78 -4.38 -5.31 6.25
CA ARG A 78 -4.23 -3.86 6.21
C ARG A 78 -4.56 -3.24 7.56
N ASP A 79 -5.67 -3.64 8.17
CA ASP A 79 -6.12 -3.08 9.45
C ASP A 79 -5.16 -3.44 10.59
N THR A 80 -4.59 -4.65 10.58
CA THR A 80 -3.50 -5.04 11.51
C THR A 80 -2.26 -4.16 11.33
N TRP A 81 -1.95 -3.76 10.09
CA TRP A 81 -0.85 -2.84 9.80
C TRP A 81 -1.16 -1.42 10.30
N ILE A 82 -2.39 -0.94 10.10
CA ILE A 82 -2.88 0.35 10.61
C ILE A 82 -2.79 0.39 12.14
N GLU A 83 -3.25 -0.64 12.84
CA GLU A 83 -3.12 -0.72 14.30
C GLU A 83 -1.67 -0.60 14.77
N TRP A 84 -0.73 -1.18 14.03
CA TRP A 84 0.70 -1.06 14.31
C TRP A 84 1.24 0.35 14.05
N LEU A 85 0.78 1.02 12.99
CA LEU A 85 1.14 2.40 12.68
C LEU A 85 0.64 3.39 13.74
N ASP A 86 -0.63 3.29 14.12
CA ASP A 86 -1.29 4.23 15.05
C ASP A 86 -0.81 4.06 16.48
N ALA A 87 -0.51 2.82 16.89
CA ALA A 87 -0.07 2.51 18.24
C ALA A 87 1.02 1.43 18.22
N PRO A 88 2.30 1.81 18.01
CA PRO A 88 3.45 0.89 18.06
C PRO A 88 3.77 0.46 19.50
N SER A 89 2.75 0.09 20.28
CA SER A 89 2.83 -0.43 21.66
C SER A 89 3.48 -1.81 21.74
N LYS A 90 3.59 -2.51 20.60
CA LYS A 90 4.37 -3.74 20.45
C LYS A 90 5.46 -3.53 19.41
N PRO A 91 6.73 -3.38 19.81
CA PRO A 91 7.82 -3.51 18.86
C PRO A 91 7.73 -4.92 18.26
N ARG A 92 7.44 -5.00 16.95
CA ARG A 92 7.75 -6.23 16.21
C ARG A 92 9.25 -6.39 16.32
N VAL A 93 9.71 -7.40 17.05
CA VAL A 93 11.04 -7.96 16.82
C VAL A 93 10.98 -8.52 15.40
N ILE A 94 11.23 -7.66 14.41
CA ILE A 94 11.68 -8.11 13.11
C ILE A 94 13.04 -8.69 13.43
N SER A 95 13.10 -10.01 13.58
CA SER A 95 14.36 -10.72 13.70
C SER A 95 15.16 -10.37 12.45
N LEU A 96 16.03 -9.37 12.57
CA LEU A 96 17.21 -9.22 11.74
C LEU A 96 18.04 -10.46 12.05
N VAL A 97 17.70 -11.57 11.41
CA VAL A 97 18.61 -12.70 11.29
C VAL A 97 19.76 -12.17 10.46
N LYS A 98 20.76 -11.63 11.16
CA LYS A 98 22.08 -11.39 10.62
C LYS A 98 22.57 -12.76 10.12
N PRO A 99 22.99 -12.92 8.86
CA PRO A 99 23.66 -14.15 8.47
C PRO A 99 24.93 -14.23 9.32
N THR A 100 25.01 -15.28 10.14
CA THR A 100 26.28 -15.66 10.76
C THR A 100 27.02 -16.47 9.69
N ASN A 101 28.23 -16.00 9.36
CA ASN A 101 29.26 -16.56 8.46
C ASN A 101 29.07 -17.97 7.94
#